data_AF-A0A8W7JBQ0-F1
#
_entry.id   AF-A0A8W7JBQ0-F1
#
_cell.length_a   1.000
_cell.length_b   1.000
_cell.length_c   1.000
_cell.angle_alpha   90.00
_cell.angle_beta   90.00
_cell.angle_gamma   90.00
#
_symmetry.space_group_name_H-M   'P 1'
#
loop_
_entity.id
_entity.type
_entity.pdbx_description
1 polymer ?
#
loop_
_entity_poly.entity_id
_entity_poly.type
_entity_poly.pdbx_seq_one_letter_code
_entity_poly.pdbx_strand_id
1 'polypeptide(L)'
;MNLWRWLIERFLYRWRSSFHRESILEASGHQRITCAQYKAMMNCIFYLERRCQVFGLFLFGGNVALVKRIFQKIKSGEDQLYDYLCSKDAPRECAVALRRFIINSKLQILPSRCLNILGGNISDVPPRIVALDMLNLLKSEYDGPRFLFAKYYLHLMRTLTQQGYLRPREMQSIYTPFLAMPSLFRSDTPENRANTLSKATVLLEMLLLVELLEDNEALEHEIHSTLASYRCYQPKKQ
;
A
#
# COMPACT_ATOMS: atom_id res chain seq x y z
N MET A 1 -19.43 7.89 -17.83
CA MET A 1 -18.47 8.65 -16.99
C MET A 1 -18.21 7.81 -15.73
N ASN A 2 -16.96 7.42 -15.44
CA ASN A 2 -16.66 6.53 -14.30
C ASN A 2 -16.78 7.30 -12.97
N LEU A 3 -17.67 6.87 -12.06
CA LEU A 3 -17.93 7.47 -10.75
C LEU A 3 -16.64 7.81 -9.97
N TRP A 4 -15.63 6.94 -10.06
CA TRP A 4 -14.34 7.11 -9.41
C TRP A 4 -13.47 8.23 -9.98
N ARG A 5 -13.49 8.46 -11.30
CA ARG A 5 -12.80 9.62 -11.92
C ARG A 5 -13.38 10.91 -11.37
N TRP A 6 -14.71 10.99 -11.29
CA TRP A 6 -15.40 12.15 -10.73
C TRP A 6 -15.10 12.36 -9.24
N LEU A 7 -15.06 11.28 -8.43
CA LEU A 7 -14.69 11.35 -7.02
C LEU A 7 -13.25 11.88 -6.83
N ILE A 8 -12.29 11.36 -7.60
CA ILE A 8 -10.90 11.84 -7.58
C ILE A 8 -10.80 13.30 -8.02
N GLU A 9 -11.47 13.68 -9.10
CA GLU A 9 -11.43 15.04 -9.63
C GLU A 9 -12.05 16.04 -8.65
N ARG A 10 -13.19 15.71 -8.06
CA ARG A 10 -13.84 16.54 -7.04
C ARG A 10 -12.99 16.68 -5.77
N PHE A 11 -12.36 15.59 -5.32
CA PHE A 11 -11.44 15.63 -4.18
C PHE A 11 -10.19 16.46 -4.48
N LEU A 12 -9.55 16.24 -5.62
CA LEU A 12 -8.35 16.99 -5.98
C LEU A 12 -8.64 18.47 -6.27
N TYR A 13 -9.83 18.79 -6.77
CA TYR A 13 -10.27 20.18 -6.93
C TYR A 13 -10.39 20.90 -5.59
N ARG A 14 -10.96 20.23 -4.58
CA ARG A 14 -11.08 20.78 -3.21
C ARG A 14 -9.73 21.10 -2.57
N TRP A 15 -8.67 20.39 -2.93
CA TRP A 15 -7.34 20.57 -2.36
C TRP A 15 -6.32 21.22 -3.31
N ARG A 16 -6.75 21.67 -4.49
CA ARG A 16 -5.87 22.18 -5.55
C ARG A 16 -5.11 23.44 -5.13
N SER A 17 -5.70 24.27 -4.28
CA SER A 17 -5.09 25.48 -3.71
C SER A 17 -4.01 25.18 -2.67
N SER A 18 -4.17 24.12 -1.87
CA SER A 18 -3.22 23.76 -0.81
C SER A 18 -1.93 23.12 -1.34
N PHE A 19 -1.97 22.45 -2.49
CA PHE A 19 -0.83 21.67 -3.02
C PHE A 19 0.06 22.41 -4.03
N HIS A 20 -0.11 23.72 -4.23
CA HIS A 20 0.75 24.46 -5.17
C HIS A 20 2.23 24.55 -4.75
N ARG A 21 2.56 24.22 -3.49
CA ARG A 21 3.96 24.19 -2.99
C ARG A 21 4.40 22.85 -2.39
N GLU A 22 3.48 21.98 -2.00
CA GLU A 22 3.78 20.72 -1.30
C GLU A 22 3.51 19.47 -2.16
N SER A 23 4.33 18.43 -1.96
CA SER A 23 4.10 17.12 -2.60
C SER A 23 2.79 16.52 -2.08
N ILE A 24 1.97 15.99 -2.99
CA ILE A 24 0.68 15.38 -2.64
C ILE A 24 0.88 14.12 -1.79
N LEU A 25 1.92 13.35 -2.12
CA LEU A 25 2.29 12.15 -1.39
C LEU A 25 3.68 12.31 -0.76
N GLU A 26 3.87 11.65 0.38
CA GLU A 26 5.16 11.58 1.06
C GLU A 26 6.10 10.64 0.31
N ALA A 27 7.32 11.10 0.06
CA ALA A 27 8.38 10.32 -0.56
C ALA A 27 9.64 10.50 0.26
N SER A 28 10.35 9.39 0.52
CA SER A 28 11.64 9.41 1.22
C SER A 28 12.74 9.93 0.29
N GLY A 29 12.69 11.24 -0.01
CA GLY A 29 13.61 11.92 -0.92
C GLY A 29 13.08 13.30 -1.37
N HIS A 30 13.82 13.95 -2.28
CA HIS A 30 13.47 15.29 -2.79
C HIS A 30 12.43 15.23 -3.93
N GLN A 31 11.96 14.04 -4.30
CA GLN A 31 11.09 13.85 -5.44
C GLN A 31 9.63 14.15 -5.06
N ARG A 32 9.09 15.23 -5.62
CA ARG A 32 7.70 15.64 -5.39
C ARG A 32 6.76 14.90 -6.35
N ILE A 33 5.67 14.37 -5.82
CA ILE A 33 4.60 13.76 -6.62
C ILE A 33 3.59 14.84 -7.01
N THR A 34 3.38 15.00 -8.31
CA THR A 34 2.43 15.97 -8.85
C THR A 34 0.98 15.44 -8.80
N CYS A 35 0.00 16.34 -8.92
CA CYS A 35 -1.42 15.98 -9.03
C CYS A 35 -1.69 15.05 -10.21
N ALA A 36 -1.04 15.31 -11.34
CA ALA A 36 -1.16 14.49 -12.54
C ALA A 36 -0.60 13.07 -12.32
N GLN A 37 0.56 12.95 -11.66
CA GLN A 37 1.14 11.65 -11.30
C GLN A 37 0.27 10.89 -10.29
N TYR A 38 -0.27 11.59 -9.28
CA TYR A 38 -1.21 11.00 -8.32
C TYR A 38 -2.44 10.41 -9.04
N LYS A 39 -3.08 11.20 -9.93
CA LYS A 39 -4.22 10.72 -10.74
C LYS A 39 -3.85 9.50 -11.57
N ALA A 40 -2.68 9.53 -12.21
CA ALA A 40 -2.20 8.42 -13.01
C ALA A 40 -2.01 7.13 -12.17
N MET A 41 -1.43 7.24 -10.97
CA MET A 41 -1.30 6.09 -10.07
C MET A 41 -2.65 5.56 -9.58
N MET A 42 -3.59 6.45 -9.23
CA MET A 42 -4.94 6.04 -8.85
C MET A 42 -5.68 5.33 -10.00
N ASN A 43 -5.51 5.82 -11.23
CA ASN A 43 -6.03 5.14 -12.42
C ASN A 43 -5.47 3.71 -12.55
N CYS A 44 -4.17 3.52 -12.27
CA CYS A 44 -3.58 2.18 -12.22
C CYS A 44 -4.22 1.30 -11.14
N ILE A 45 -4.38 1.81 -9.91
CA ILE A 45 -4.99 1.05 -8.80
C ILE A 45 -6.39 0.59 -9.17
N PHE A 46 -7.26 1.49 -9.64
CA PHE A 46 -8.63 1.14 -10.03
C PHE A 46 -8.71 0.24 -11.25
N TYR A 47 -7.77 0.37 -12.19
CA TYR A 47 -7.68 -0.51 -13.34
C TYR A 47 -7.33 -1.95 -12.90
N LEU A 48 -6.41 -2.09 -11.95
CA LEU A 48 -5.95 -3.36 -11.39
C LEU A 48 -7.00 -4.00 -10.47
N GLU A 49 -7.71 -3.21 -9.67
CA GLU A 49 -8.76 -3.70 -8.77
C GLU A 49 -9.86 -4.46 -9.55
N ARG A 50 -10.27 -3.94 -10.70
CA ARG A 50 -11.24 -4.59 -11.60
C ARG A 50 -10.70 -5.83 -12.34
N ARG A 51 -9.40 -6.09 -12.21
CA ARG A 51 -8.67 -7.17 -12.90
C ARG A 51 -7.85 -8.01 -11.93
N CYS A 52 -8.19 -7.99 -10.64
CA CYS A 52 -7.47 -8.69 -9.59
C CYS A 52 -7.35 -10.20 -9.86
N GLN A 53 -8.35 -10.79 -10.53
CA GLN A 53 -8.39 -12.20 -10.94
C GLN A 53 -7.27 -12.61 -11.93
N VAL A 54 -6.55 -11.65 -12.52
CA VAL A 54 -5.47 -11.95 -13.46
C VAL A 54 -4.28 -12.52 -12.70
N PHE A 55 -3.93 -13.76 -13.03
CA PHE A 55 -2.80 -14.44 -12.41
C PHE A 55 -1.48 -13.67 -12.60
N GLY A 56 -0.73 -13.51 -11.52
CA GLY A 56 0.66 -13.02 -11.54
C GLY A 56 0.86 -11.51 -11.59
N LEU A 57 -0.16 -10.74 -11.18
CA LEU A 57 0.01 -9.30 -10.93
C LEU A 57 1.15 -9.06 -9.93
N PHE A 58 1.98 -8.04 -10.18
CA PHE A 58 3.18 -7.69 -9.40
C PHE A 58 4.33 -8.72 -9.40
N LEU A 59 4.09 -9.94 -9.90
CA LEU A 59 5.07 -11.04 -9.97
C LEU A 59 5.72 -11.14 -11.35
N PHE A 60 4.92 -11.24 -12.41
CA PHE A 60 5.45 -11.45 -13.76
C PHE A 60 5.66 -10.13 -14.49
N GLY A 61 6.85 -9.99 -15.08
CA GLY A 61 7.29 -8.78 -15.77
C GLY A 61 6.45 -8.38 -16.98
N GLY A 62 5.75 -9.33 -17.61
CA GLY A 62 4.97 -9.09 -18.82
C GLY A 62 5.81 -8.56 -19.98
N ASN A 63 5.17 -7.86 -20.91
CA ASN A 63 5.84 -7.19 -22.03
C ASN A 63 6.66 -5.97 -21.54
N VAL A 64 7.98 -6.08 -21.58
CA VAL A 64 8.93 -5.05 -21.09
C VAL A 64 8.74 -3.70 -21.78
N ALA A 65 8.48 -3.67 -23.09
CA ALA A 65 8.28 -2.43 -23.83
C ALA A 65 7.00 -1.72 -23.37
N LEU A 66 5.94 -2.49 -23.10
CA LEU A 66 4.68 -1.97 -22.59
C LEU A 66 4.78 -1.49 -21.15
N VAL A 67 5.50 -2.22 -20.28
CA VAL A 67 5.84 -1.75 -18.92
C VAL A 67 6.56 -0.40 -18.98
N LYS A 68 7.58 -0.27 -19.83
CA LYS A 68 8.33 0.99 -19.98
C LYS A 68 7.41 2.12 -20.43
N ARG A 69 6.51 1.84 -21.37
CA ARG A 69 5.54 2.84 -21.86
C ARG A 69 4.55 3.27 -20.77
N ILE A 70 3.93 2.33 -20.06
CA ILE A 70 3.01 2.63 -18.94
C ILE A 70 3.75 3.42 -17.86
N PHE A 71 4.96 3.02 -17.50
CA PHE A 71 5.78 3.76 -16.53
C PHE A 71 6.02 5.21 -16.95
N GLN A 72 6.32 5.47 -18.23
CA GLN A 72 6.48 6.85 -18.73
C GLN A 72 5.18 7.64 -18.65
N LYS A 73 4.02 7.01 -18.93
CA LYS A 73 2.71 7.65 -18.80
C LYS A 73 2.37 8.00 -17.34
N ILE A 74 2.74 7.14 -16.38
CA ILE A 74 2.63 7.45 -14.95
C ILE A 74 3.54 8.63 -14.61
N LYS A 75 4.80 8.59 -15.07
CA LYS A 75 5.80 9.63 -14.81
C LYS A 75 5.39 11.00 -15.36
N SER A 76 4.80 11.06 -16.55
CA SER A 76 4.30 12.30 -17.15
C SER A 76 2.95 12.75 -16.58
N GLY A 77 2.23 11.88 -15.86
CA GLY A 77 0.91 12.18 -15.33
C GLY A 77 -0.17 12.25 -16.41
N GLU A 78 -0.13 11.36 -17.40
CA GLU A 78 -1.04 11.42 -18.55
C GLU A 78 -2.51 11.16 -18.18
N ASP A 79 -3.40 12.10 -18.49
CA ASP A 79 -4.82 12.07 -18.09
C ASP A 79 -5.60 10.86 -18.67
N GLN A 80 -5.22 10.40 -19.86
CA GLN A 80 -5.86 9.28 -20.57
C GLN A 80 -5.28 7.91 -20.20
N LEU A 81 -4.44 7.82 -19.16
CA LEU A 81 -3.80 6.55 -18.79
C LEU A 81 -4.80 5.41 -18.55
N TYR A 82 -5.94 5.67 -17.89
CA TYR A 82 -6.94 4.62 -17.65
C TYR A 82 -7.50 4.04 -18.95
N ASP A 83 -7.83 4.91 -19.91
CA ASP A 83 -8.39 4.50 -21.20
C ASP A 83 -7.34 3.75 -22.02
N TYR A 84 -6.08 4.20 -21.94
CA TYR A 84 -4.94 3.50 -22.53
C TYR A 84 -4.80 2.07 -21.95
N LEU A 85 -4.83 1.93 -20.63
CA LEU A 85 -4.75 0.62 -19.95
C LEU A 85 -5.89 -0.30 -20.35
N CYS A 86 -7.13 0.21 -20.43
CA CYS A 86 -8.28 -0.54 -20.91
C CYS A 86 -8.12 -0.99 -22.38
N SER A 87 -7.62 -0.12 -23.26
CA SER A 87 -7.44 -0.44 -24.68
C SER A 87 -6.35 -1.48 -24.94
N LYS A 88 -5.32 -1.54 -24.09
CA LYS A 88 -4.21 -2.48 -24.22
C LYS A 88 -4.41 -3.77 -23.44
N ASP A 89 -5.40 -3.81 -22.56
CA ASP A 89 -5.67 -4.86 -21.59
C ASP A 89 -4.38 -5.46 -21.00
N ALA A 90 -3.61 -4.61 -20.30
CA ALA A 90 -2.27 -4.90 -19.81
C ALA A 90 -2.16 -4.86 -18.27
N PRO A 91 -2.89 -5.72 -17.53
CA PRO A 91 -2.91 -5.74 -16.07
C PRO A 91 -1.55 -6.08 -15.44
N ARG A 92 -0.82 -7.05 -15.98
CA ARG A 92 0.51 -7.42 -15.45
C ARG A 92 1.51 -6.29 -15.61
N GLU A 93 1.55 -5.70 -16.80
CA GLU A 93 2.45 -4.61 -17.12
C GLU A 93 2.10 -3.35 -16.33
N CYS A 94 0.82 -3.08 -16.10
CA CYS A 94 0.35 -2.01 -15.23
C CYS A 94 0.83 -2.21 -13.78
N ALA A 95 0.68 -3.41 -13.22
CA ALA A 95 1.12 -3.72 -11.86
C ALA A 95 2.63 -3.52 -11.70
N VAL A 96 3.42 -4.01 -12.66
CA VAL A 96 4.88 -3.86 -12.65
C VAL A 96 5.29 -2.40 -12.82
N ALA A 97 4.66 -1.65 -13.73
CA ALA A 97 4.95 -0.24 -13.93
C ALA A 97 4.61 0.60 -12.68
N LEU A 98 3.46 0.36 -12.05
CA LEU A 98 3.06 1.01 -10.81
C LEU A 98 4.05 0.70 -9.68
N ARG A 99 4.40 -0.57 -9.46
CA ARG A 99 5.41 -0.99 -8.48
C ARG A 99 6.74 -0.28 -8.70
N ARG A 100 7.23 -0.26 -9.95
CA ARG A 100 8.48 0.43 -10.30
C ARG A 100 8.40 1.92 -10.00
N PHE A 101 7.27 2.57 -10.28
CA PHE A 101 7.10 3.99 -10.00
C PHE A 101 7.12 4.29 -8.50
N ILE A 102 6.40 3.50 -7.70
CA ILE A 102 6.37 3.62 -6.23
C ILE A 102 7.79 3.48 -5.65
N ILE A 103 8.53 2.44 -6.05
CA ILE A 103 9.90 2.17 -5.58
C ILE A 103 10.86 3.28 -6.04
N ASN A 104 10.85 3.66 -7.32
CA ASN A 104 11.78 4.65 -7.87
C ASN A 104 11.53 6.05 -7.29
N SER A 105 10.28 6.38 -7.00
CA SER A 105 9.92 7.64 -6.37
C SER A 105 10.10 7.60 -4.85
N LYS A 106 10.49 6.44 -4.29
CA LYS A 106 10.63 6.18 -2.85
C LYS A 106 9.39 6.58 -2.06
N LEU A 107 8.23 6.35 -2.66
CA LEU A 107 6.93 6.75 -2.13
C LEU A 107 6.66 6.00 -0.82
N GLN A 108 6.25 6.74 0.22
CA GLN A 108 5.81 6.15 1.47
C GLN A 108 4.31 5.89 1.40
N ILE A 109 3.93 4.61 1.42
CA ILE A 109 2.52 4.19 1.48
C ILE A 109 2.01 4.24 2.93
N LEU A 110 2.89 3.97 3.89
CA LEU A 110 2.61 4.00 5.31
C LEU A 110 3.35 5.17 5.95
N PRO A 111 2.79 5.78 7.01
CA PRO A 111 3.49 6.79 7.78
C PRO A 111 4.82 6.29 8.32
N SER A 112 5.78 7.20 8.48
CA SER A 112 7.12 6.87 8.98
C SER A 112 7.09 6.16 10.33
N ARG A 113 6.12 6.45 11.21
CA ARG A 113 5.95 5.73 12.49
C ARG A 113 5.58 4.26 12.31
N CYS A 114 4.72 3.94 11.34
CA CYS A 114 4.43 2.55 10.99
C CYS A 114 5.68 1.81 10.50
N LEU A 115 6.52 2.49 9.71
CA LEU A 115 7.79 1.93 9.24
C LEU A 115 8.79 1.71 10.39
N ASN A 116 8.84 2.61 11.37
CA ASN A 116 9.68 2.47 12.56
C ASN A 116 9.24 1.28 13.43
N ILE A 117 7.92 1.06 13.58
CA ILE A 117 7.37 -0.11 14.28
C ILE A 117 7.82 -1.40 13.59
N LEU A 118 7.68 -1.48 12.25
CA LEU A 118 8.18 -2.62 11.47
C LEU A 118 9.71 -2.73 11.47
N GLY A 119 10.43 -1.65 11.73
CA GLY A 119 11.88 -1.63 11.88
C GLY A 119 12.37 -2.20 13.19
N GLY A 120 11.54 -2.12 14.24
CA GLY A 120 11.86 -2.63 15.58
C GLY A 120 11.77 -4.16 15.71
N ASN A 121 12.09 -4.65 16.90
CA ASN A 121 11.82 -6.04 17.26
C ASN A 121 10.37 -6.16 17.75
N ILE A 122 9.56 -6.90 17.00
CA ILE A 122 8.12 -7.11 17.26
C ILE A 122 7.79 -8.57 17.59
N SER A 123 8.81 -9.39 17.89
CA SER A 123 8.65 -10.84 18.13
C SER A 123 7.68 -11.18 19.26
N ASP A 124 7.59 -10.31 20.27
CA ASP A 124 6.89 -10.61 21.53
C ASP A 124 5.47 -10.04 21.57
N VAL A 125 5.04 -9.39 20.49
CA VAL A 125 3.70 -8.78 20.38
C VAL A 125 2.91 -9.52 19.31
N PRO A 126 1.66 -9.94 19.59
CA PRO A 126 0.78 -10.54 18.60
C PRO A 126 0.69 -9.68 17.33
N PRO A 127 0.89 -10.26 16.13
CA PRO A 127 0.89 -9.50 14.88
C PRO A 127 -0.37 -8.66 14.64
N ARG A 128 -1.54 -9.17 15.07
CA ARG A 128 -2.82 -8.46 14.99
C ARG A 128 -2.82 -7.14 15.76
N ILE A 129 -2.19 -7.09 16.95
CA ILE A 129 -2.11 -5.87 17.75
C ILE A 129 -1.27 -4.81 17.03
N VAL A 130 -0.11 -5.24 16.50
CA VAL A 130 0.79 -4.35 15.75
C VAL A 130 0.09 -3.83 14.49
N ALA A 131 -0.63 -4.68 13.78
CA ALA A 131 -1.41 -4.30 12.59
C ALA A 131 -2.50 -3.27 12.90
N LEU A 132 -3.26 -3.46 13.98
CA LEU A 132 -4.30 -2.51 14.42
C LEU A 132 -3.70 -1.16 14.82
N ASP A 133 -2.58 -1.16 15.54
CA ASP A 133 -1.86 0.08 15.87
C ASP A 133 -1.39 0.80 14.60
N MET A 134 -0.83 0.07 13.62
CA MET A 134 -0.44 0.64 12.34
C MET A 134 -1.62 1.23 11.53
N LEU A 135 -2.80 0.61 11.57
CA LEU A 135 -4.02 1.16 10.94
C LEU A 135 -4.48 2.44 11.63
N ASN A 136 -4.41 2.47 12.97
CA ASN A 136 -4.72 3.66 13.75
C ASN A 136 -3.75 4.82 13.47
N LEU A 137 -2.44 4.52 13.37
CA LEU A 137 -1.41 5.48 12.98
C LEU A 137 -1.62 6.01 11.56
N LEU A 138 -1.94 5.14 10.61
CA LEU A 138 -2.29 5.56 9.25
C LEU A 138 -3.44 6.57 9.25
N LYS A 139 -4.49 6.32 10.03
CA LYS A 139 -5.69 7.16 10.09
C LYS A 139 -5.47 8.48 10.82
N SER A 140 -4.56 8.51 11.79
CA SER A 140 -4.23 9.71 12.58
C SER A 140 -3.17 10.60 11.93
N GLU A 141 -2.24 10.03 11.16
CA GLU A 141 -1.11 10.77 10.57
C GLU A 141 -1.34 11.15 9.11
N TYR A 142 -2.11 10.36 8.35
CA TYR A 142 -2.41 10.68 6.96
C TYR A 142 -3.82 11.24 6.82
N ASP A 143 -3.94 12.32 6.05
CA ASP A 143 -5.20 12.93 5.64
C ASP A 143 -5.30 13.08 4.12
N GLY A 144 -6.49 13.45 3.65
CA GLY A 144 -6.73 13.83 2.26
C GLY A 144 -6.21 12.81 1.22
N PRO A 145 -5.45 13.26 0.20
CA PRO A 145 -4.91 12.36 -0.83
C PRO A 145 -3.95 11.28 -0.32
N ARG A 146 -3.20 11.54 0.76
CA ARG A 146 -2.24 10.56 1.31
C ARG A 146 -2.99 9.36 1.88
N PHE A 147 -4.00 9.65 2.71
CA PHE A 147 -4.86 8.63 3.28
C PHE A 147 -5.60 7.85 2.20
N LEU A 148 -6.19 8.54 1.21
CA LEU A 148 -6.91 7.88 0.11
C LEU A 148 -5.98 6.94 -0.68
N PHE A 149 -4.79 7.40 -1.05
CA PHE A 149 -3.84 6.57 -1.78
C PHE A 149 -3.46 5.32 -0.99
N ALA A 150 -3.08 5.49 0.28
CA ALA A 150 -2.71 4.38 1.15
C ALA A 150 -3.87 3.38 1.30
N LYS A 151 -5.09 3.89 1.55
CA LYS A 151 -6.31 3.09 1.69
C LYS A 151 -6.59 2.22 0.45
N TYR A 152 -6.66 2.84 -0.74
CA TYR A 152 -6.96 2.09 -1.97
C TYR A 152 -5.82 1.15 -2.37
N TYR A 153 -4.57 1.54 -2.12
CA TYR A 153 -3.44 0.65 -2.36
C TYR A 153 -3.48 -0.58 -1.43
N LEU A 154 -3.74 -0.39 -0.14
CA LEU A 154 -3.87 -1.48 0.83
C LEU A 154 -5.06 -2.39 0.47
N HIS A 155 -6.21 -1.84 0.08
CA HIS A 155 -7.34 -2.64 -0.41
C HIS A 155 -6.99 -3.48 -1.64
N LEU A 156 -6.28 -2.90 -2.63
CA LEU A 156 -5.79 -3.66 -3.78
C LEU A 156 -4.90 -4.84 -3.33
N MET A 157 -3.97 -4.59 -2.39
CA MET A 157 -3.07 -5.63 -1.90
C MET A 157 -3.80 -6.69 -1.07
N ARG A 158 -4.83 -6.32 -0.30
CA ARG A 158 -5.72 -7.27 0.38
C ARG A 158 -6.40 -8.19 -0.62
N THR A 159 -7.05 -7.62 -1.64
CA THR A 159 -7.77 -8.40 -2.66
C THR A 159 -6.85 -9.40 -3.35
N LEU A 160 -5.62 -8.98 -3.70
CA LEU A 160 -4.61 -9.86 -4.28
C LEU A 160 -4.19 -10.98 -3.32
N THR A 161 -4.06 -10.65 -2.03
CA THR A 161 -3.70 -11.61 -0.99
C THR A 161 -4.78 -12.66 -0.76
N GLN A 162 -6.05 -12.24 -0.71
CA GLN A 162 -7.21 -13.12 -0.48
C GLN A 162 -7.46 -14.09 -1.64
N GLN A 163 -7.12 -13.71 -2.87
CA GLN A 163 -7.29 -14.57 -4.03
C GLN A 163 -6.28 -15.73 -4.09
N GLY A 164 -5.36 -15.85 -3.11
CA GLY A 164 -4.57 -17.05 -2.90
C GLY A 164 -3.49 -17.32 -3.95
N TYR A 165 -3.25 -16.38 -4.87
CA TYR A 165 -2.26 -16.52 -5.94
C TYR A 165 -0.81 -16.33 -5.49
N LEU A 166 -0.56 -16.22 -4.18
CA LEU A 166 0.70 -15.74 -3.63
C LEU A 166 1.23 -16.69 -2.57
N ARG A 167 2.31 -17.39 -2.92
CA ARG A 167 3.17 -18.07 -1.95
C ARG A 167 3.88 -17.03 -1.06
N PRO A 168 4.37 -17.39 0.13
CA PRO A 168 5.09 -16.46 1.01
C PRO A 168 6.26 -15.70 0.35
N ARG A 169 6.99 -16.33 -0.58
CA ARG A 169 8.05 -15.67 -1.37
C ARG A 169 7.52 -14.66 -2.38
N GLU A 170 6.33 -14.90 -2.93
CA GLU A 170 5.68 -14.04 -3.91
C GLU A 170 5.04 -12.82 -3.22
N MET A 171 4.61 -12.98 -1.97
CA MET A 171 4.14 -11.89 -1.12
C MET A 171 5.21 -10.81 -0.91
N GLN A 172 6.51 -11.16 -0.92
CA GLN A 172 7.58 -10.15 -0.84
C GLN A 172 7.48 -9.11 -1.95
N SER A 173 7.08 -9.51 -3.17
CA SER A 173 6.91 -8.57 -4.30
C SER A 173 5.78 -7.57 -4.10
N ILE A 174 4.78 -7.96 -3.30
CA ILE A 174 3.62 -7.15 -2.91
C ILE A 174 3.94 -6.29 -1.70
N TYR A 175 4.79 -6.78 -0.78
CA TYR A 175 5.21 -6.03 0.39
C TYR A 175 6.34 -5.03 0.10
N THR A 176 7.16 -5.28 -0.92
CA THR A 176 8.31 -4.42 -1.30
C THR A 176 7.94 -2.92 -1.38
N PRO A 177 6.80 -2.53 -1.99
CA PRO A 177 6.45 -1.13 -2.17
C PRO A 177 6.13 -0.41 -0.85
N PHE A 178 5.61 -1.12 0.17
CA PHE A 178 5.35 -0.53 1.48
C PHE A 178 6.61 -0.08 2.20
N LEU A 179 7.75 -0.64 1.80
CA LEU A 179 8.95 -0.57 2.62
C LEU A 179 9.99 0.36 2.04
N ALA A 180 10.08 0.51 0.71
CA ALA A 180 11.05 1.36 -0.01
C ALA A 180 12.48 1.38 0.56
N MET A 181 12.83 0.37 1.37
CA MET A 181 14.01 0.21 2.20
C MET A 181 14.33 -1.29 2.18
N PRO A 182 15.13 -1.74 1.20
CA PRO A 182 15.54 -3.15 1.08
C PRO A 182 16.21 -3.69 2.36
N SER A 183 16.70 -2.82 3.24
CA SER A 183 17.30 -3.15 4.53
C SER A 183 16.34 -3.82 5.52
N LEU A 184 15.04 -3.53 5.47
CA LEU A 184 14.08 -3.98 6.50
C LEU A 184 13.74 -5.48 6.41
N PHE A 185 13.97 -6.09 5.24
CA PHE A 185 13.64 -7.49 4.90
C PHE A 185 14.89 -8.28 4.44
N ARG A 186 16.09 -7.79 4.74
CA ARG A 186 17.32 -8.56 4.50
C ARG A 186 17.24 -9.85 5.29
N SER A 187 17.46 -10.98 4.62
CA SER A 187 17.23 -12.33 5.16
C SER A 187 18.53 -13.14 5.20
N ASP A 188 19.66 -12.43 5.34
CA ASP A 188 21.01 -13.01 5.20
C ASP A 188 21.39 -13.91 6.39
N THR A 189 20.67 -13.84 7.51
CA THR A 189 20.86 -14.69 8.70
C THR A 189 19.55 -15.37 9.14
N PRO A 190 19.60 -16.50 9.90
CA PRO A 190 18.40 -17.15 10.44
C PRO A 190 17.52 -16.23 11.29
N GLU A 191 18.13 -15.42 12.17
CA GLU A 191 17.43 -14.44 13.00
C GLU A 191 16.75 -13.36 12.14
N ASN A 192 17.45 -12.87 11.11
CA ASN A 192 16.89 -11.92 10.16
C ASN A 192 15.74 -12.51 9.34
N ARG A 193 15.76 -13.83 9.05
CA ARG A 193 14.64 -14.53 8.41
C ARG A 193 13.43 -14.65 9.33
N ALA A 194 13.62 -14.96 10.61
CA ALA A 194 12.54 -15.00 11.60
C ALA A 194 11.90 -13.61 11.75
N ASN A 195 12.72 -12.57 11.88
CA ASN A 195 12.25 -11.17 11.92
C ASN A 195 11.50 -10.77 10.64
N THR A 196 12.01 -11.17 9.47
CA THR A 196 11.35 -10.94 8.17
C THR A 196 9.96 -11.60 8.12
N LEU A 197 9.84 -12.82 8.63
CA LEU A 197 8.55 -13.52 8.69
C LEU A 197 7.57 -12.80 9.61
N SER A 198 7.99 -12.41 10.82
CA SER A 198 7.14 -11.64 11.76
C SER A 198 6.61 -10.35 11.14
N LYS A 199 7.47 -9.59 10.45
CA LYS A 199 7.06 -8.36 9.74
C LYS A 199 6.08 -8.64 8.60
N ALA A 200 6.31 -9.70 7.84
CA ALA A 200 5.38 -10.12 6.78
C ALA A 200 4.02 -10.52 7.36
N THR A 201 4.00 -11.22 8.51
CA THR A 201 2.75 -11.56 9.22
C THR A 201 2.01 -10.32 9.69
N VAL A 202 2.70 -9.31 10.24
CA VAL A 202 2.07 -8.03 10.61
C VAL A 202 1.45 -7.34 9.40
N LEU A 203 2.17 -7.25 8.28
CA LEU A 203 1.64 -6.67 7.05
C LEU A 203 0.43 -7.46 6.53
N LEU A 204 0.47 -8.79 6.60
CA LEU A 204 -0.66 -9.63 6.23
C LEU A 204 -1.89 -9.35 7.11
N GLU A 205 -1.73 -9.32 8.43
CA GLU A 205 -2.80 -8.94 9.37
C GLU A 205 -3.35 -7.55 9.05
N MET A 206 -2.47 -6.58 8.79
CA MET A 206 -2.87 -5.22 8.42
C MET A 206 -3.72 -5.21 7.14
N LEU A 207 -3.33 -6.00 6.13
CA LEU A 207 -4.13 -6.13 4.91
C LEU A 207 -5.47 -6.79 5.18
N LEU A 208 -5.54 -7.82 6.02
CA LEU A 208 -6.80 -8.48 6.37
C LEU A 208 -7.76 -7.54 7.11
N LEU A 209 -7.22 -6.61 7.90
CA LEU A 209 -7.95 -5.65 8.73
C LEU A 209 -8.21 -4.30 8.06
N VAL A 210 -7.73 -4.07 6.83
CA VAL A 210 -7.82 -2.76 6.15
C VAL A 210 -9.25 -2.24 5.99
N GLU A 211 -10.26 -3.11 5.97
CA GLU A 211 -11.68 -2.71 5.90
C GLU A 211 -12.10 -1.84 7.10
N LEU A 212 -11.42 -1.98 8.25
CA LEU A 212 -11.65 -1.12 9.42
C LEU A 212 -11.28 0.35 9.16
N LEU A 213 -10.57 0.67 8.07
CA LEU A 213 -10.35 2.06 7.68
C LEU A 213 -11.64 2.76 7.23
N GLU A 214 -12.67 2.01 6.83
CA GLU A 214 -13.96 2.57 6.40
C GLU A 214 -14.84 3.04 7.57
N ASP A 215 -14.62 2.50 8.79
CA ASP A 215 -15.43 2.77 9.96
C ASP A 215 -14.55 3.01 11.20
N ASN A 216 -14.64 4.22 11.76
CA ASN A 216 -13.86 4.61 12.95
C ASN A 216 -14.26 3.79 14.18
N GLU A 217 -15.57 3.61 14.39
CA GLU A 217 -16.09 2.95 15.59
C GLU A 217 -15.72 1.47 15.55
N ALA A 218 -15.79 0.84 14.37
CA ALA A 218 -15.36 -0.53 14.19
C ALA A 218 -13.85 -0.72 14.47
N LEU A 219 -13.00 0.20 14.00
CA LEU A 219 -11.56 0.15 14.27
C LEU A 219 -11.25 0.30 15.77
N GLU A 220 -11.85 1.29 16.43
CA GLU A 220 -11.67 1.54 17.86
C GLU A 220 -12.14 0.34 18.69
N HIS A 221 -13.32 -0.20 18.37
CA HIS A 221 -13.86 -1.39 19.01
C HIS A 221 -12.92 -2.59 18.86
N GLU A 222 -12.40 -2.85 17.66
CA GLU A 222 -11.48 -3.96 17.41
C GLU A 222 -10.15 -3.80 18.16
N ILE A 223 -9.62 -2.57 18.25
CA ILE A 223 -8.44 -2.25 19.07
C ILE A 223 -8.71 -2.58 20.54
N HIS A 224 -9.81 -2.07 21.10
CA HIS A 224 -10.15 -2.29 22.50
C HIS A 224 -10.37 -3.77 22.82
N SER A 225 -11.12 -4.47 21.98
CA SER A 225 -11.39 -5.91 22.10
C SER A 225 -10.10 -6.75 22.07
N THR A 226 -9.22 -6.46 21.11
CA THR A 226 -7.95 -7.20 20.95
C THR A 226 -7.00 -6.95 22.12
N LEU A 227 -6.89 -5.70 22.59
CA LEU A 227 -6.04 -5.35 23.74
C LEU A 227 -6.57 -5.94 25.05
N ALA A 228 -7.88 -5.93 25.26
CA ALA A 228 -8.51 -6.55 26.43
C ALA A 228 -8.22 -8.06 26.46
N SER A 229 -8.42 -8.73 25.33
CA SER A 229 -8.12 -10.15 25.18
C SER A 229 -6.65 -10.45 25.50
N TYR A 230 -5.73 -9.68 24.91
CA TYR A 230 -4.30 -9.88 25.14
C TYR A 230 -3.88 -9.72 26.60
N ARG A 231 -4.41 -8.69 27.29
CA ARG A 231 -4.15 -8.46 28.72
C ARG A 231 -4.65 -9.61 29.60
N CYS A 232 -5.77 -10.23 29.24
CA CYS A 232 -6.30 -11.40 29.96
C CYS A 232 -5.44 -12.66 29.76
N TYR A 233 -4.77 -12.79 28.61
CA TYR A 233 -3.90 -13.93 28.29
C TYR A 233 -2.47 -13.81 28.80
N GLN A 234 -1.99 -12.60 29.11
CA GLN A 234 -0.65 -12.46 29.70
C GLN A 234 -0.66 -13.05 31.12
N PRO A 235 0.14 -14.09 31.41
CA PRO A 235 0.26 -14.59 32.78
C PRO A 235 0.72 -13.43 33.65
N LYS A 236 -0.01 -13.18 34.75
CA LYS A 236 0.44 -12.22 35.76
C LYS A 236 1.86 -12.63 36.16
N LYS A 237 2.86 -11.81 35.82
CA LYS A 237 4.22 -12.00 36.32
C LYS A 237 4.12 -12.01 37.85
N GLN A 238 4.35 -13.18 38.44
CA GLN A 238 4.52 -13.35 39.89
C GLN A 238 5.86 -12.75 40.31
#